data_AF-A0A417YGP3-F1
#
_entry.id   AF-A0A417YGP3-F1
#
_cell.length_a   1.000
_cell.length_b   1.000
_cell.length_c   1.000
_cell.angle_alpha   90.00
_cell.angle_beta   90.00
_cell.angle_gamma   90.00
#
_symmetry.space_group_name_H-M   'P 1'
#
loop_
_entity.id
_entity.type
_entity.pdbx_description
1 polymer ?
#
loop_
_entity_poly.entity_id
_entity_poly.type
_entity_poly.pdbx_seq_one_letter_code
_entity_poly.pdbx_strand_id
1 'polypeptide(L)' 'MIKIKSHQHLASKLENNGLKTNKNYLLELIEKLDEDVELALSNHNHQAATLLMSQILLIESELDSIEGRLDVLSNMIV' A
#
# COMPACT_ATOMS: atom_id res chain seq x y z
N MET A 1 1.07 13.35 15.75
CA MET A 1 1.97 12.83 14.69
C MET A 1 1.72 11.33 14.59
N ILE A 2 0.86 10.90 13.68
CA ILE A 2 0.49 9.48 13.52
C ILE A 2 1.65 8.83 12.76
N LYS A 3 2.47 8.03 13.46
CA LYS A 3 3.49 7.21 12.82
C LYS A 3 2.82 5.94 12.29
N ILE A 4 2.52 5.92 11.00
CA ILE A 4 2.04 4.73 10.30
C ILE A 4 3.21 3.75 10.23
N LYS A 5 3.06 2.60 10.86
CA LYS A 5 4.08 1.55 11.02
C LYS A 5 4.26 0.68 9.75
N SER A 6 3.55 0.93 8.65
CA SER A 6 3.37 -0.07 7.58
C SER A 6 4.50 -0.14 6.55
N HIS A 7 5.24 0.96 6.32
CA HIS A 7 6.24 1.06 5.23
C HIS A 7 7.36 0.00 5.27
N GLN A 8 7.96 -0.26 6.43
CA GLN A 8 9.08 -1.22 6.54
C GLN A 8 8.62 -2.69 6.46
N HIS A 9 7.37 -2.97 6.84
CA HIS A 9 6.84 -4.32 6.86
C HIS A 9 6.40 -4.80 5.46
N LEU A 10 5.74 -3.92 4.70
CA LEU A 10 5.33 -4.20 3.32
C LEU A 10 6.53 -4.26 2.35
N ALA A 11 7.53 -3.39 2.53
CA ALA A 11 8.72 -3.36 1.68
C ALA A 11 9.53 -4.67 1.72
N SER A 12 9.55 -5.35 2.87
CA SER A 12 10.34 -6.56 3.12
C SER A 12 9.68 -7.85 2.60
N LYS A 13 8.36 -7.85 2.37
CA LYS A 13 7.61 -9.07 1.98
C LYS A 13 7.53 -9.30 0.46
N LEU A 14 7.55 -8.25 -0.35
CA LEU A 14 7.31 -8.28 -1.80
C LEU A 14 8.55 -8.55 -2.68
N GLU A 15 9.62 -9.18 -2.16
CA GLU A 15 10.94 -9.17 -2.84
C GLU A 15 11.19 -10.29 -3.88
N ASN A 16 10.30 -11.29 -4.03
CA ASN A 16 10.53 -12.42 -4.93
C ASN A 16 9.45 -12.57 -6.02
N ASN A 17 9.90 -12.75 -7.28
CA ASN A 17 9.16 -13.10 -8.50
C ASN A 17 8.45 -11.97 -9.28
N GLY A 18 9.12 -11.35 -10.27
CA GLY A 18 8.49 -10.64 -11.42
C GLY A 18 7.58 -9.43 -11.15
N LEU A 19 7.20 -9.20 -9.89
CA LEU A 19 6.25 -8.22 -9.41
C LEU A 19 6.94 -6.95 -8.93
N LYS A 20 8.28 -6.85 -9.01
CA LYS A 20 9.05 -5.65 -8.64
C LYS A 20 8.52 -4.37 -9.32
N THR A 21 8.05 -4.47 -10.56
CA THR A 21 7.45 -3.32 -11.27
C THR A 21 6.10 -2.92 -10.69
N ASN A 22 5.23 -3.89 -10.36
CA ASN A 22 3.95 -3.62 -9.71
C ASN A 22 4.13 -3.15 -8.26
N LYS A 23 5.15 -3.66 -7.56
CA LYS A 23 5.58 -3.23 -6.23
C LYS A 23 5.94 -1.75 -6.23
N ASN A 24 6.86 -1.33 -7.10
CA ASN A 24 7.31 0.05 -7.13
C ASN A 24 6.16 1.00 -7.50
N TYR A 25 5.32 0.61 -8.47
CA TYR A 25 4.14 1.39 -8.85
C TYR A 25 3.13 1.56 -7.70
N LEU A 26 2.84 0.48 -6.96
CA LEU A 26 1.89 0.55 -5.85
C LEU A 26 2.47 1.31 -4.64
N LEU A 27 3.77 1.21 -4.38
CA LEU A 27 4.45 2.00 -3.35
C LEU A 27 4.45 3.50 -3.71
N GLU A 28 4.77 3.85 -4.95
CA GLU A 28 4.69 5.24 -5.44
C GLU A 28 3.26 5.80 -5.34
N LEU A 29 2.25 4.97 -5.60
CA LEU A 29 0.85 5.37 -5.50
C LEU A 29 0.44 5.63 -4.03
N ILE A 30 0.88 4.79 -3.10
CA ILE A 30 0.65 4.98 -1.66
C ILE A 30 1.36 6.24 -1.16
N GLU A 31 2.64 6.43 -1.50
CA GLU A 31 3.40 7.63 -1.10
C GLU A 31 2.71 8.91 -1.57
N LYS A 32 2.22 8.92 -2.82
CA LYS A 32 1.50 10.06 -3.36
C LYS A 32 0.16 10.32 -2.66
N LEU A 33 -0.57 9.26 -2.30
CA LEU A 33 -1.82 9.39 -1.54
C LEU A 33 -1.57 9.88 -0.11
N ASP A 34 -0.46 9.50 0.52
CA ASP A 34 -0.05 10.01 1.83
C ASP A 34 0.24 11.52 1.79
N GLU A 35 0.96 12.00 0.77
CA GLU A 35 1.19 13.43 0.56
C GLU A 35 -0.15 14.18 0.38
N ASP A 36 -1.09 13.61 -0.39
CA ASP A 36 -2.42 14.18 -0.60
C ASP A 36 -3.25 14.20 0.70
N VAL A 37 -3.09 13.20 1.59
CA VAL A 37 -3.71 13.19 2.93
C VAL A 37 -3.15 14.32 3.79
N GLU A 38 -1.82 14.49 3.82
CA GLU A 38 -1.17 15.56 4.59
C GLU A 38 -1.62 16.93 4.10
N LEU A 39 -1.70 17.14 2.79
CA LEU A 39 -2.23 18.35 2.15
C LEU A 39 -3.71 18.57 2.47
N ALA A 40 -4.54 17.53 2.45
CA ALA A 40 -5.94 17.63 2.81
C ALA A 40 -6.12 18.03 4.28
N LEU A 41 -5.30 17.46 5.18
CA LEU A 41 -5.30 17.80 6.61
C LEU A 41 -4.81 19.23 6.86
N SER A 42 -3.76 19.68 6.16
CA SER A 42 -3.26 21.05 6.29
C SER A 42 -4.28 22.09 5.80
N ASN A 43 -5.09 21.72 4.81
CA ASN A 43 -6.18 22.54 4.29
C ASN A 43 -7.49 22.37 5.09
N HIS A 44 -7.44 21.72 6.27
CA HIS A 44 -8.61 21.41 7.12
C HIS A 44 -9.75 20.67 6.41
N ASN A 45 -9.44 19.99 5.30
CA ASN A 45 -10.39 19.22 4.51
C ASN A 45 -10.43 17.77 5.02
N HIS A 46 -11.02 17.58 6.19
CA HIS A 46 -11.11 16.28 6.85
C HIS A 46 -11.88 15.22 6.04
N GLN A 47 -12.81 15.67 5.20
CA GLN A 47 -13.60 14.78 4.34
C GLN A 47 -12.75 14.18 3.23
N ALA A 48 -11.91 15.00 2.57
CA ALA A 48 -10.94 14.51 1.59
C ALA A 48 -9.89 13.59 2.24
N ALA A 49 -9.36 13.96 3.41
CA ALA A 49 -8.39 13.14 4.13
C ALA A 49 -8.96 11.74 4.47
N THR A 50 -10.22 11.66 4.88
CA THR A 50 -10.89 10.38 5.19
C THR A 50 -11.05 9.49 3.96
N LEU A 51 -11.38 10.09 2.82
CA LEU A 51 -11.53 9.35 1.57
C LEU A 51 -10.18 8.79 1.10
N LEU A 52 -9.14 9.61 1.13
CA LEU A 52 -7.79 9.22 0.73
C LEU A 52 -7.22 8.12 1.66
N MET A 53 -7.42 8.24 2.98
CA MET A 53 -7.09 7.17 3.93
C MET A 53 -7.83 5.86 3.61
N SER A 54 -9.10 5.94 3.21
CA SER A 54 -9.88 4.75 2.83
C SER A 54 -9.33 4.10 1.56
N GLN A 55 -8.84 4.90 0.61
CA GLN A 55 -8.21 4.41 -0.62
C GLN A 55 -6.87 3.72 -0.32
N ILE A 56 -6.06 4.27 0.58
CA ILE A 56 -4.81 3.64 1.02
C ILE A 56 -5.09 2.26 1.63
N LEU A 57 -6.05 2.16 2.55
CA LEU A 57 -6.43 0.88 3.18
C LEU A 57 -6.93 -0.16 2.17
N LEU A 58 -7.64 0.27 1.12
CA LEU A 58 -8.07 -0.61 0.04
C LEU A 58 -6.88 -1.16 -0.75
N ILE A 59 -5.92 -0.30 -1.11
CA ILE A 59 -4.70 -0.70 -1.83
C ILE A 59 -3.87 -1.67 -0.98
N GLU A 60 -3.70 -1.41 0.32
CA GLU A 60 -3.01 -2.32 1.25
C GLU A 60 -3.68 -3.70 1.31
N SER A 61 -5.02 -3.76 1.35
CA SER A 61 -5.78 -5.01 1.33
C SER A 61 -5.64 -5.79 0.01
N GLU A 62 -5.63 -5.08 -1.14
CA GLU A 62 -5.40 -5.72 -2.44
C GLU A 62 -3.99 -6.29 -2.55
N LEU A 63 -2.98 -5.60 -2.00
CA LEU A 63 -1.61 -6.10 -1.90
C LEU A 63 -1.54 -7.40 -1.08
N ASP A 64 -2.13 -7.42 0.11
CA ASP A 64 -2.20 -8.62 0.95
C ASP A 64 -2.88 -9.80 0.23
N SER A 65 -3.96 -9.53 -0.53
CA SER A 65 -4.66 -10.55 -1.31
C SER A 65 -3.79 -11.12 -2.44
N ILE A 66 -3.05 -10.25 -3.15
CA ILE A 66 -2.12 -10.65 -4.20
C ILE A 66 -1.00 -11.51 -3.60
N GLU A 67 -0.42 -11.10 -2.47
CA GLU A 67 0.58 -11.88 -1.74
C GLU A 67 0.06 -13.28 -1.39
N GLY A 68 -1.11 -13.37 -0.77
CA GLY A 68 -1.69 -14.67 -0.40
C GLY A 68 -1.92 -15.61 -1.61
N ARG A 69 -2.32 -15.05 -2.76
CA ARG A 69 -2.47 -15.82 -4.00
C ARG A 69 -1.13 -16.31 -4.55
N LEU A 70 -0.07 -15.52 -4.42
CA LEU A 70 1.28 -15.87 -4.86
C LEU A 70 1.92 -16.93 -3.97
N ASP A 71 1.71 -16.86 -2.66
CA ASP A 71 2.16 -17.88 -1.72
C ASP A 71 1.51 -19.24 -2.03
N VAL A 72 0.19 -19.24 -2.26
CA VAL A 72 -0.53 -20.46 -2.68
C VAL A 72 0.01 -20.99 -4.01
N LEU A 73 0.19 -20.12 -5.01
CA LEU A 73 0.72 -20.53 -6.32
C LEU A 73 2.14 -21.10 -6.21
N SER A 74 3.01 -20.46 -5.43
CA SER A 74 4.39 -20.89 -5.21
C SER A 74 4.42 -22.27 -4.54
N ASN A 75 3.53 -22.53 -3.59
CA ASN A 75 3.40 -23.83 -2.94
C ASN A 75 2.80 -24.93 -3.85
N MET A 76 2.11 -24.56 -4.93
CA MET A 76 1.55 -25.52 -5.91
C MET A 76 2.54 -25.88 -7.04
N ILE A 77 3.58 -25.07 -7.25
CA ILE A 77 4.57 -25.26 -8.31
C ILE A 77 5.81 -26.03 -7.81
N VAL A 78 5.97 -26.17 -6.48
CA VAL A 78 6.95 -27.03 -5.80
C VAL A 78 6.38 -28.43 -5.59
#